data_AF-A0A2G5DZC3-F1
#
_entry.id   AF-A0A2G5DZC3-F1
#
_cell.length_a   1.000
_cell.length_b   1.000
_cell.length_c   1.000
_cell.angle_alpha   90.00
_cell.angle_beta   90.00
_cell.angle_gamma   90.00
#
_symmetry.space_group_name_H-M   'P 1'
#
loop_
_entity.id
_entity.type
_entity.pdbx_description
1 polymer ?
#
loop_
_entity_poly.entity_id
_entity_poly.type
_entity_poly.pdbx_seq_one_letter_code
_entity_poly.pdbx_strand_id
1 'polypeptide(L)'
;MAVSLGLLSFRTLPQKPLLQTISQVSNPSRTQSTNHSKSFPEQAIKQLTPLTALALPFFLNPQDALAVGGEFGLLEGRTVALIHPIVLGGLFFYTLYAGYLGWQWRRVRTIQTEINELKKQVKPALATPEGSPPAQPSPTEIKIQQLTEERKELLKGSYKDRHFNAGSILLGFGVFEAVGGPVNTYMRTGKLFPGPHLYAGAAITVLWAAAAALVPAMQKGNETARNLHIALNVLNVLLFAWQIPTGFEIVLKVFEFTKWP
;
A
#
# COMPACT_ATOMS: atom_id res chain seq x y z
N MET A 1 27.63 -12.51 46.28
CA MET A 1 27.41 -11.05 46.14
C MET A 1 26.13 -10.85 45.37
N ALA A 2 25.11 -10.31 46.04
CA ALA A 2 23.78 -10.05 45.47
C ALA A 2 23.73 -8.63 44.92
N VAL A 3 23.18 -8.45 43.71
CA VAL A 3 22.78 -7.12 43.21
C VAL A 3 21.37 -7.26 42.65
N SER A 4 20.45 -6.52 43.27
CA SER A 4 19.01 -6.52 43.05
C SER A 4 18.58 -5.96 41.70
N LEU A 5 17.51 -6.55 41.15
CA LEU A 5 16.68 -5.99 40.09
C LEU A 5 15.87 -4.79 40.64
N GLY A 6 15.95 -3.65 39.95
CA GLY A 6 15.03 -2.51 40.11
C GLY A 6 13.97 -2.50 39.01
N LEU A 7 12.71 -2.78 39.38
CA LEU A 7 11.53 -2.62 38.56
C LEU A 7 11.11 -1.14 38.52
N LEU A 8 11.11 -0.52 37.33
CA LEU A 8 10.49 0.80 37.13
C LEU A 8 9.00 0.61 36.80
N SER A 9 8.16 0.94 37.78
CA SER A 9 6.70 1.02 37.65
C SER A 9 6.33 2.38 37.05
N PHE A 10 5.72 2.38 35.85
CA PHE A 10 5.09 3.57 35.28
C PHE A 10 3.72 3.78 35.93
N ARG A 11 3.59 4.83 36.75
CA ARG A 11 2.30 5.33 37.25
C ARG A 11 1.58 6.12 36.15
N THR A 12 0.33 5.75 35.91
CA THR A 12 -0.63 6.45 35.04
C THR A 12 -1.07 7.77 35.67
N LEU A 13 -1.07 8.85 34.89
CA LEU A 13 -1.65 10.14 35.26
C LEU A 13 -3.11 10.24 34.76
N PRO A 14 -4.04 10.84 35.52
CA PRO A 14 -5.42 11.00 35.09
C PRO A 14 -5.60 12.22 34.17
N GLN A 15 -6.33 12.00 33.08
CA GLN A 15 -6.80 13.00 32.12
C GLN A 15 -7.96 13.81 32.73
N LYS A 16 -7.91 15.15 32.66
CA LYS A 16 -9.06 16.04 32.91
C LYS A 16 -9.42 16.80 31.62
N PRO A 17 -10.72 16.96 31.30
CA PRO A 17 -11.16 17.65 30.10
C PRO A 17 -11.23 19.18 30.34
N LEU A 18 -10.84 19.97 29.34
CA LEU A 18 -11.09 21.41 29.32
C LEU A 18 -12.08 21.72 28.20
N LEU A 19 -13.32 22.00 28.60
CA LEU A 19 -14.38 22.60 27.79
C LEU A 19 -14.74 23.93 28.44
N GLN A 20 -15.35 24.82 27.64
CA GLN A 20 -15.98 26.11 27.99
C GLN A 20 -15.02 27.32 28.12
N THR A 21 -15.29 28.52 27.59
CA THR A 21 -16.57 29.12 27.18
C THR A 21 -16.36 30.35 26.29
N ILE A 22 -17.33 30.57 25.40
CA ILE A 22 -17.57 31.76 24.58
C ILE A 22 -17.92 32.95 25.50
N SER A 23 -17.35 34.13 25.26
CA SER A 23 -17.83 35.38 25.88
C SER A 23 -18.13 36.43 24.80
N GLN A 24 -19.42 36.61 24.55
CA GLN A 24 -20.01 37.84 24.01
C GLN A 24 -20.22 38.83 25.16
N VAL A 25 -19.74 40.07 25.04
CA VAL A 25 -20.13 41.24 25.85
C VAL A 25 -19.92 42.47 24.97
N SER A 26 -20.96 42.92 24.26
CA SER A 26 -21.92 43.99 24.60
C SER A 26 -21.45 45.41 24.25
N ASN A 27 -22.19 46.02 23.34
CA ASN A 27 -22.14 47.42 22.92
C ASN A 27 -22.90 48.31 23.94
N PRO A 28 -22.55 49.59 24.09
CA PRO A 28 -23.58 50.60 24.33
C PRO A 28 -23.48 51.83 23.40
N SER A 29 -24.66 52.39 23.16
CA SER A 29 -24.98 53.47 22.24
C SER A 29 -24.63 54.89 22.72
N ARG A 30 -24.55 55.81 21.73
CA ARG A 30 -25.24 57.12 21.59
C ARG A 30 -24.46 58.45 21.61
N THR A 31 -24.77 59.24 20.56
CA THR A 31 -24.85 60.73 20.41
C THR A 31 -23.55 61.56 20.32
N GLN A 32 -23.38 62.57 19.45
CA GLN A 32 -24.30 63.47 18.71
C GLN A 32 -23.55 64.32 17.61
N SER A 33 -24.27 64.77 16.55
CA SER A 33 -24.13 66.05 15.78
C SER A 33 -22.81 66.44 15.06
N THR A 34 -22.70 67.08 13.88
CA THR A 34 -23.61 67.80 12.93
C THR A 34 -22.93 67.96 11.55
N ASN A 35 -23.73 67.89 10.47
CA ASN A 35 -23.71 68.58 9.16
C ASN A 35 -22.41 69.15 8.54
N HIS A 36 -22.13 68.75 7.29
CA HIS A 36 -22.10 69.67 6.14
C HIS A 36 -22.20 68.92 4.81
N SER A 37 -23.18 69.30 3.99
CA SER A 37 -23.37 68.84 2.61
C SER A 37 -22.41 69.54 1.65
N LYS A 38 -21.91 68.80 0.65
CA LYS A 38 -21.71 69.27 -0.73
C LYS A 38 -21.95 68.10 -1.69
N SER A 39 -22.81 68.35 -2.67
CA SER A 39 -23.34 67.46 -3.70
C SER A 39 -22.41 67.29 -4.90
N PHE A 40 -22.80 66.35 -5.79
CA PHE A 40 -22.47 66.12 -7.21
C PHE A 40 -21.62 64.87 -7.53
N PRO A 41 -21.88 64.16 -8.65
CA PRO A 41 -23.17 63.86 -9.27
C PRO A 41 -23.38 62.36 -9.57
N GLU A 42 -24.65 61.99 -9.57
CA GLU A 42 -25.23 60.69 -9.90
C GLU A 42 -25.31 60.52 -11.43
N GLN A 43 -24.33 59.86 -12.05
CA GLN A 43 -24.43 59.42 -13.46
C GLN A 43 -23.31 58.42 -13.82
N ALA A 44 -23.53 57.13 -13.52
CA ALA A 44 -22.99 55.98 -14.28
C ALA A 44 -23.47 54.64 -13.70
N ILE A 45 -24.77 54.52 -13.37
CA ILE A 45 -25.39 53.21 -13.11
C ILE A 45 -26.57 53.08 -14.06
N LYS A 46 -26.27 52.74 -15.32
CA LYS A 46 -27.27 52.19 -16.23
C LYS A 46 -26.65 51.03 -16.99
N GLN A 47 -27.35 49.89 -16.87
CA GLN A 47 -27.23 48.62 -17.60
C GLN A 47 -26.46 47.49 -16.90
N LEU A 48 -27.02 47.04 -15.77
CA LEU A 48 -27.09 45.59 -15.51
C LEU A 48 -28.34 45.05 -16.22
N THR A 49 -28.15 44.28 -17.28
CA THR A 49 -29.13 43.30 -17.77
C THR A 49 -28.72 41.91 -17.26
N PRO A 50 -29.61 41.16 -16.58
CA PRO A 50 -29.30 39.81 -16.10
C PRO A 50 -29.73 38.81 -17.16
N LEU A 51 -28.98 38.70 -18.27
CA LEU A 51 -29.20 37.61 -19.24
C LEU A 51 -27.97 37.38 -20.12
N THR A 52 -26.88 36.92 -19.52
CA THR A 52 -25.74 36.38 -20.30
C THR A 52 -24.95 35.32 -19.54
N ALA A 53 -25.56 34.68 -18.55
CA ALA A 53 -24.93 33.60 -17.78
C ALA A 53 -25.20 32.19 -18.37
N LEU A 54 -25.52 32.09 -19.68
CA LEU A 54 -25.87 30.80 -20.30
C LEU A 54 -25.32 30.60 -21.72
N ALA A 55 -24.24 31.29 -22.08
CA ALA A 55 -23.56 31.04 -23.36
C ALA A 55 -22.03 31.23 -23.24
N LEU A 56 -21.37 30.37 -22.46
CA LEU A 56 -19.97 30.03 -22.70
C LEU A 56 -19.78 28.52 -22.51
N PRO A 57 -19.92 27.74 -23.60
CA PRO A 57 -18.87 26.76 -23.85
C PRO A 57 -18.56 26.57 -25.34
N PHE A 58 -18.34 27.64 -26.12
CA PHE A 58 -18.04 27.50 -27.56
C PHE A 58 -16.79 28.23 -28.08
N PHE A 59 -15.85 28.60 -27.20
CA PHE A 59 -14.49 28.97 -27.63
C PHE A 59 -13.42 28.26 -26.80
N LEU A 60 -13.57 26.96 -26.61
CA LEU A 60 -12.43 26.11 -26.23
C LEU A 60 -11.66 25.76 -27.50
N ASN A 61 -10.60 26.52 -27.78
CA ASN A 61 -9.58 26.13 -28.75
C ASN A 61 -8.97 24.79 -28.31
N PRO A 62 -9.06 23.72 -29.12
CA PRO A 62 -8.49 22.42 -28.81
C PRO A 62 -7.02 22.34 -29.23
N GLN A 63 -6.16 23.26 -28.75
CA GLN A 63 -4.73 23.28 -29.10
C GLN A 63 -3.71 23.17 -27.97
N ASP A 64 -4.11 23.06 -26.70
CA ASP A 64 -3.13 22.84 -25.63
C ASP A 64 -3.19 21.42 -25.08
N ALA A 65 -2.56 20.53 -25.83
CA ALA A 65 -1.95 19.30 -25.34
C ALA A 65 -0.68 19.62 -24.51
N LEU A 66 -0.82 20.43 -23.47
CA LEU A 66 0.27 20.81 -22.57
C LEU A 66 -0.14 20.54 -21.13
N ALA A 67 0.84 20.08 -20.36
CA ALA A 67 0.71 20.01 -18.92
C ALA A 67 0.34 21.38 -18.34
N VAL A 68 -0.31 21.43 -17.18
CA VAL A 68 -0.88 22.66 -16.55
C VAL A 68 0.08 23.86 -16.66
N GLY A 69 0.00 24.63 -17.73
CA GLY A 69 0.74 25.88 -17.96
C GLY A 69 2.27 25.89 -17.75
N GLY A 70 2.94 24.77 -17.41
CA GLY A 70 4.31 24.77 -16.88
C GLY A 70 4.43 25.17 -15.40
N GLU A 71 3.35 25.19 -14.63
CA GLU A 71 3.32 25.69 -13.24
C GLU A 71 4.23 24.91 -12.29
N PHE A 72 4.36 23.60 -12.48
CA PHE A 72 5.18 22.70 -11.67
C PHE A 72 6.52 22.32 -12.35
N GLY A 73 6.84 22.92 -13.49
CA GLY A 73 8.14 22.77 -14.18
C GLY A 73 8.51 21.32 -14.47
N LEU A 74 9.63 20.83 -13.92
CA LEU A 74 10.15 19.47 -14.14
C LEU A 74 9.16 18.37 -13.71
N LEU A 75 8.28 18.65 -12.74
CA LEU A 75 7.31 17.67 -12.23
C LEU A 75 6.21 17.33 -13.25
N GLU A 76 6.03 18.19 -14.25
CA GLU A 76 5.12 17.97 -15.39
C GLU A 76 5.76 17.20 -16.54
N GLY A 77 7.08 17.09 -16.49
CA GLY A 77 7.93 16.55 -17.52
C GLY A 77 7.78 15.04 -17.74
N ARG A 78 8.24 14.58 -18.91
CA ARG A 78 8.17 13.17 -19.30
C ARG A 78 8.98 12.28 -18.36
N THR A 79 10.15 12.75 -17.90
CA THR A 79 11.04 12.00 -17.00
C THR A 79 10.30 11.61 -15.74
N VAL A 80 9.61 12.55 -15.09
CA VAL A 80 8.88 12.28 -13.84
C VAL A 80 7.65 11.41 -14.11
N ALA A 81 6.94 11.64 -15.23
CA ALA A 81 5.79 10.82 -15.62
C ALA A 81 6.15 9.34 -15.87
N LEU A 82 7.39 9.04 -16.26
CA LEU A 82 7.87 7.69 -16.50
C LEU A 82 8.41 6.98 -15.25
N ILE A 83 8.61 7.68 -14.12
CA ILE A 83 9.06 7.04 -12.87
C ILE A 83 8.04 5.98 -12.42
N HIS A 84 6.76 6.37 -12.33
CA HIS A 84 5.69 5.48 -11.89
C HIS A 84 5.61 4.16 -12.67
N PRO A 85 5.50 4.15 -14.02
CA PRO A 85 5.41 2.90 -14.76
C PRO A 85 6.69 2.05 -14.67
N ILE A 86 7.88 2.66 -14.56
CA ILE A 86 9.14 1.94 -14.37
C ILE A 86 9.16 1.25 -13.00
N VAL A 87 8.83 2.01 -11.94
CA VAL A 87 8.80 1.49 -10.57
C VAL A 87 7.72 0.41 -10.44
N LEU A 88 6.53 0.61 -11.02
CA LEU A 88 5.48 -0.41 -11.03
C LEU A 88 5.93 -1.72 -11.70
N GLY A 89 6.65 -1.65 -12.83
CA GLY A 89 7.24 -2.82 -13.46
C GLY A 89 8.17 -3.57 -12.51
N GLY A 90 9.05 -2.84 -11.81
CA GLY A 90 9.93 -3.41 -10.78
C GLY A 90 9.17 -4.02 -9.60
N LEU A 91 8.16 -3.32 -9.07
CA LEU A 91 7.34 -3.78 -7.95
C LEU A 91 6.52 -5.02 -8.30
N PHE A 92 6.09 -5.19 -9.56
CA PHE A 92 5.42 -6.41 -10.00
C PHE A 92 6.32 -7.65 -9.86
N PHE A 93 7.54 -7.61 -10.41
CA PHE A 93 8.49 -8.72 -10.24
C PHE A 93 8.92 -8.92 -8.79
N TYR A 94 9.07 -7.83 -8.04
CA TYR A 94 9.37 -7.91 -6.62
C TYR A 94 8.23 -8.54 -5.81
N THR A 95 6.98 -8.34 -6.22
CA THR A 95 5.80 -9.00 -5.65
C THR A 95 5.86 -10.52 -5.88
N LEU A 96 6.23 -10.95 -7.08
CA LEU A 96 6.42 -12.38 -7.38
C LEU A 96 7.54 -12.99 -6.53
N TYR A 97 8.66 -12.27 -6.37
CA TYR A 97 9.74 -12.68 -5.49
C TYR A 97 9.30 -12.77 -4.01
N ALA A 98 8.55 -11.79 -3.50
CA ALA A 98 7.98 -11.85 -2.15
C ALA A 98 7.04 -13.06 -1.99
N GLY A 99 6.24 -13.36 -3.01
CA GLY A 99 5.39 -14.56 -3.07
C GLY A 99 6.21 -15.85 -3.00
N TYR A 100 7.31 -15.95 -3.75
CA TYR A 100 8.25 -17.07 -3.67
C TYR A 100 8.82 -17.25 -2.26
N LEU A 101 9.29 -16.18 -1.61
CA LEU A 101 9.80 -16.25 -0.24
C LEU A 101 8.73 -16.74 0.75
N GLY A 102 7.48 -16.26 0.59
CA GLY A 102 6.34 -16.69 1.40
C GLY A 102 6.02 -18.17 1.20
N TRP A 103 6.12 -18.66 -0.03
CA TRP A 103 5.97 -20.08 -0.37
C TRP A 103 7.03 -20.96 0.30
N GLN A 104 8.31 -20.56 0.23
CA GLN A 104 9.40 -21.28 0.88
C GLN A 104 9.19 -21.34 2.41
N TRP A 105 8.76 -20.24 3.03
CA TRP A 105 8.43 -20.22 4.45
C TRP A 105 7.23 -21.13 4.80
N ARG A 106 6.22 -21.21 3.92
CA ARG A 106 5.12 -22.18 4.07
C ARG A 106 5.65 -23.61 4.00
N ARG A 107 6.52 -23.92 3.03
CA ARG A 107 7.11 -25.26 2.84
C ARG A 107 7.87 -25.74 4.08
N VAL A 108 8.67 -24.88 4.72
CA VAL A 108 9.37 -25.20 5.99
C VAL A 108 8.42 -25.71 7.08
N ARG A 109 7.20 -25.15 7.13
CA ARG A 109 6.18 -25.52 8.13
C ARG A 109 5.46 -26.81 7.73
N THR A 110 5.06 -26.95 6.46
CA THR A 110 4.29 -28.12 6.01
C THR A 110 5.14 -29.38 6.00
N ILE A 111 6.43 -29.31 5.66
CA ILE A 111 7.34 -30.46 5.74
C ILE A 111 7.38 -31.03 7.17
N GLN A 112 7.39 -30.17 8.18
CA GLN A 112 7.42 -30.66 9.57
C GLN A 112 6.17 -31.47 9.90
N THR A 113 5.00 -31.05 9.40
CA THR A 113 3.75 -31.78 9.54
C THR A 113 3.82 -33.13 8.80
N GLU A 114 4.27 -33.12 7.54
CA GLU A 114 4.44 -34.35 6.73
C GLU A 114 5.38 -35.35 7.43
N ILE A 115 6.51 -34.90 7.96
CA ILE A 115 7.45 -35.75 8.72
C ILE A 115 6.76 -36.36 9.95
N ASN A 116 6.00 -35.56 10.71
CA ASN A 116 5.33 -36.03 11.92
C ASN A 116 4.23 -37.06 11.59
N GLU A 117 3.53 -36.91 10.47
CA GLU A 117 2.53 -37.87 10.00
C GLU A 117 3.18 -39.17 9.53
N LEU A 118 4.25 -39.10 8.75
CA LEU A 118 4.99 -40.29 8.30
C LEU A 118 5.61 -41.05 9.48
N LYS A 119 6.13 -40.35 10.49
CA LYS A 119 6.64 -40.98 11.72
C LYS A 119 5.59 -41.74 12.52
N LYS A 120 4.30 -41.34 12.44
CA LYS A 120 3.21 -42.10 13.07
C LYS A 120 2.89 -43.40 12.31
N GLN A 121 3.21 -43.46 11.02
CA GLN A 121 2.99 -44.64 10.17
C GLN A 121 4.12 -45.67 10.33
N VAL A 122 5.33 -45.22 10.68
CA VAL A 122 6.42 -46.11 11.08
C VAL A 122 6.13 -46.62 12.49
N LYS A 123 5.73 -47.90 12.63
CA LYS A 123 5.64 -48.55 13.94
C LYS A 123 6.99 -48.38 14.67
N PRO A 124 7.02 -48.08 15.99
CA PRO A 124 8.27 -48.17 16.74
C PRO A 124 8.82 -49.57 16.53
N ALA A 125 10.05 -49.68 16.03
CA ALA A 125 10.68 -50.97 15.80
C ALA A 125 10.56 -51.80 17.07
N LEU A 126 9.78 -52.88 17.02
CA LEU A 126 9.89 -53.96 17.99
C LEU A 126 11.36 -54.39 17.92
N ALA A 127 12.06 -54.25 19.05
CA ALA A 127 13.47 -54.56 19.20
C ALA A 127 13.78 -55.87 18.48
N THR A 128 14.45 -55.77 17.33
CA THR A 128 14.85 -56.94 16.56
C THR A 128 16.00 -57.57 17.35
N PRO A 129 15.94 -58.87 17.68
CA PRO A 129 16.99 -59.53 18.44
C PRO A 129 18.34 -59.37 17.72
N GLU A 130 19.38 -59.08 18.51
CA GLU A 130 20.78 -58.90 18.10
C GLU A 130 21.20 -59.96 17.06
N GLY A 131 21.63 -59.51 15.87
CA GLY A 131 22.29 -60.38 14.89
C GLY A 131 21.78 -60.37 13.44
N SER A 132 20.76 -59.58 13.09
CA SER A 132 20.32 -59.46 11.67
C SER A 132 21.07 -58.36 10.91
N PRO A 133 21.38 -58.54 9.60
CA PRO A 133 21.99 -57.49 8.77
C PRO A 133 21.15 -56.20 8.81
N PRO A 134 21.74 -55.00 8.65
CA PRO A 134 20.98 -53.76 8.67
C PRO A 134 19.84 -53.84 7.65
N ALA A 135 18.60 -53.90 8.14
CA ALA A 135 17.43 -53.88 7.30
C ALA A 135 17.50 -52.61 6.45
N GLN A 136 17.38 -52.75 5.12
CA GLN A 136 17.33 -51.58 4.25
C GLN A 136 16.21 -50.65 4.74
N PRO A 137 16.47 -49.33 4.84
CA PRO A 137 15.46 -48.40 5.32
C PRO A 137 14.22 -48.51 4.44
N SER A 138 13.06 -48.66 5.07
CA SER A 138 11.78 -48.71 4.39
C SER A 138 11.57 -47.45 3.53
N PRO A 139 10.77 -47.51 2.45
CA PRO A 139 10.50 -46.34 1.61
C PRO A 139 10.01 -45.11 2.41
N THR A 140 9.29 -45.34 3.49
CA THR A 140 8.81 -44.30 4.41
C THR A 140 9.95 -43.66 5.20
N GLU A 141 10.93 -44.44 5.67
CA GLU A 141 12.12 -43.92 6.36
C GLU A 141 13.01 -43.11 5.43
N ILE A 142 13.19 -43.57 4.18
CA ILE A 142 13.90 -42.80 3.14
C ILE A 142 13.20 -41.47 2.90
N LYS A 143 11.86 -41.46 2.80
CA LYS A 143 11.09 -40.22 2.60
C LYS A 143 11.22 -39.27 3.79
N ILE A 144 11.21 -39.79 5.02
CA ILE A 144 11.43 -38.99 6.24
C ILE A 144 12.83 -38.36 6.21
N GLN A 145 13.86 -39.11 5.82
CA GLN A 145 15.23 -38.59 5.71
C GLN A 145 15.31 -37.47 4.67
N GLN A 146 14.80 -37.70 3.46
CA GLN A 146 14.77 -36.69 2.39
C GLN A 146 14.05 -35.40 2.82
N LEU A 147 12.86 -35.51 3.43
CA LEU A 147 12.12 -34.35 3.91
C LEU A 147 12.85 -33.62 5.06
N THR A 148 13.55 -34.38 5.91
CA THR A 148 14.35 -33.81 7.01
C THR A 148 15.53 -32.99 6.44
N GLU A 149 16.20 -33.51 5.42
CA GLU A 149 17.28 -32.80 4.71
C GLU A 149 16.76 -31.57 3.96
N GLU A 150 15.65 -31.71 3.22
CA GLU A 150 14.99 -30.58 2.53
C GLU A 150 14.66 -29.46 3.52
N ARG A 151 14.05 -29.80 4.66
CA ARG A 151 13.72 -28.81 5.70
C ARG A 151 14.98 -28.17 6.28
N LYS A 152 16.03 -28.95 6.53
CA LYS A 152 17.30 -28.44 7.04
C LYS A 152 17.91 -27.43 6.07
N GLU A 153 17.82 -27.68 4.77
CA GLU A 153 18.29 -26.76 3.75
C GLU A 153 17.43 -25.50 3.69
N LEU A 154 16.11 -25.63 3.68
CA LEU A 154 15.20 -24.49 3.65
C LEU A 154 15.34 -23.58 4.88
N LEU A 155 15.66 -24.13 6.05
CA LEU A 155 15.91 -23.34 7.27
C LEU A 155 17.12 -22.41 7.14
N LYS A 156 18.13 -22.77 6.34
CA LYS A 156 19.29 -21.89 6.08
C LYS A 156 18.92 -20.65 5.27
N GLY A 157 17.82 -20.70 4.51
CA GLY A 157 17.40 -19.63 3.61
C GLY A 157 16.77 -18.42 4.29
N SER A 158 16.52 -18.47 5.61
CA SER A 158 15.91 -17.38 6.41
C SER A 158 14.64 -16.79 5.79
N TYR A 159 13.82 -17.65 5.16
CA TYR A 159 12.68 -17.22 4.34
C TYR A 159 11.61 -16.44 5.09
N LYS A 160 11.44 -16.70 6.40
CA LYS A 160 10.51 -15.93 7.25
C LYS A 160 10.89 -14.45 7.26
N ASP A 161 12.13 -14.14 7.62
CA ASP A 161 12.59 -12.77 7.80
C ASP A 161 12.76 -12.07 6.45
N ARG A 162 13.24 -12.80 5.44
CA ARG A 162 13.31 -12.28 4.06
C ARG A 162 11.94 -11.94 3.50
N HIS A 163 10.94 -12.81 3.70
CA HIS A 163 9.56 -12.52 3.26
C HIS A 163 8.99 -11.31 4.00
N PHE A 164 9.21 -11.21 5.32
CA PHE A 164 8.77 -10.07 6.10
C PHE A 164 9.41 -8.76 5.63
N ASN A 165 10.72 -8.75 5.40
CA ASN A 165 11.45 -7.58 4.91
C ASN A 165 11.02 -7.21 3.49
N ALA A 166 10.88 -8.20 2.59
CA ALA A 166 10.41 -7.97 1.23
C ALA A 166 8.99 -7.42 1.22
N GLY A 167 8.09 -7.97 2.03
CA GLY A 167 6.73 -7.47 2.19
C GLY A 167 6.69 -6.03 2.75
N SER A 168 7.56 -5.69 3.68
CA SER A 168 7.66 -4.34 4.25
C SER A 168 8.15 -3.31 3.22
N ILE A 169 9.15 -3.67 2.42
CA ILE A 169 9.65 -2.84 1.32
C ILE A 169 8.55 -2.64 0.27
N LEU A 170 7.89 -3.74 -0.14
CA LEU A 170 6.81 -3.71 -1.12
C LEU A 170 5.66 -2.81 -0.64
N LEU A 171 5.25 -2.95 0.62
CA LEU A 171 4.19 -2.12 1.21
C LEU A 171 4.59 -0.63 1.21
N GLY A 172 5.81 -0.30 1.68
CA GLY A 172 6.28 1.07 1.73
C GLY A 172 6.31 1.73 0.35
N PHE A 173 7.12 1.19 -0.57
CA PHE A 173 7.25 1.74 -1.92
C PHE A 173 5.96 1.66 -2.72
N GLY A 174 5.21 0.58 -2.59
CA GLY A 174 3.93 0.41 -3.27
C GLY A 174 2.90 1.46 -2.89
N VAL A 175 2.81 1.82 -1.61
CA VAL A 175 1.92 2.90 -1.14
C VAL A 175 2.38 4.26 -1.67
N PHE A 176 3.68 4.55 -1.65
CA PHE A 176 4.22 5.78 -2.23
C PHE A 176 3.87 5.92 -3.71
N GLU A 177 3.97 4.84 -4.49
CA GLU A 177 3.60 4.86 -5.91
C GLU A 177 2.09 4.96 -6.15
N ALA A 178 1.28 4.29 -5.33
CA ALA A 178 -0.18 4.37 -5.42
C ALA A 178 -0.72 5.79 -5.18
N VAL A 179 0.00 6.59 -4.38
CA VAL A 179 -0.30 8.01 -4.17
C VAL A 179 0.41 8.89 -5.21
N GLY A 180 1.68 8.60 -5.50
CA GLY A 180 2.55 9.38 -6.38
C GLY A 180 2.09 9.41 -7.83
N GLY A 181 1.62 8.29 -8.39
CA GLY A 181 1.11 8.23 -9.76
C GLY A 181 -0.09 9.18 -10.01
N PRO A 182 -1.15 9.13 -9.18
CA PRO A 182 -2.26 10.08 -9.24
C PRO A 182 -1.82 11.53 -9.00
N VAL A 183 -0.93 11.78 -8.03
CA VAL A 183 -0.41 13.14 -7.77
C VAL A 183 0.35 13.68 -8.98
N ASN A 184 1.24 12.89 -9.60
CA ASN A 184 1.92 13.27 -10.84
C ASN A 184 0.93 13.55 -11.98
N THR A 185 -0.10 12.72 -12.12
CA THR A 185 -1.16 12.94 -13.11
C THR A 185 -1.86 14.27 -12.86
N TYR A 186 -2.24 14.56 -11.61
CA TYR A 186 -2.90 15.81 -11.25
C TYR A 186 -2.02 17.03 -11.52
N MET A 187 -0.73 17.00 -11.13
CA MET A 187 0.21 18.08 -11.42
C MET A 187 0.35 18.31 -12.93
N ARG A 188 0.32 17.24 -13.72
CA ARG A 188 0.40 17.34 -15.18
C ARG A 188 -0.88 17.84 -15.82
N THR A 189 -2.06 17.42 -15.39
CA THR A 189 -3.29 17.64 -16.18
C THR A 189 -4.35 18.45 -15.47
N GLY A 190 -4.11 18.88 -14.23
CA GLY A 190 -5.04 19.66 -13.41
C GLY A 190 -6.27 18.88 -12.93
N LYS A 191 -6.32 17.58 -13.25
CA LYS A 191 -7.42 16.67 -12.91
C LYS A 191 -6.94 15.22 -12.91
N LEU A 192 -7.69 14.35 -12.23
CA LEU A 192 -7.50 12.90 -12.33
C LEU A 192 -8.40 12.33 -13.44
N PHE A 193 -7.98 11.19 -13.98
CA PHE A 193 -8.76 10.41 -14.93
C PHE A 193 -9.16 9.09 -14.26
N PRO A 194 -10.34 9.01 -13.64
CA PRO A 194 -10.79 7.77 -13.03
C PRO A 194 -10.96 6.69 -14.09
N GLY A 195 -10.32 5.55 -13.89
CA GLY A 195 -10.28 4.46 -14.86
C GLY A 195 -9.72 3.18 -14.24
N PRO A 196 -9.71 2.07 -15.00
CA PRO A 196 -9.36 0.75 -14.49
C PRO A 196 -8.00 0.72 -13.76
N HIS A 197 -6.98 1.39 -14.31
CA HIS A 197 -5.66 1.43 -13.70
C HIS A 197 -5.68 2.07 -12.30
N LEU A 198 -6.32 3.24 -12.17
CA LEU A 198 -6.42 3.98 -10.91
C LEU A 198 -7.19 3.17 -9.85
N TYR A 199 -8.34 2.60 -10.23
CA TYR A 199 -9.16 1.81 -9.31
C TYR A 199 -8.49 0.52 -8.88
N ALA A 200 -7.82 -0.18 -9.81
CA ALA A 200 -7.04 -1.37 -9.49
C ALA A 200 -5.88 -1.03 -8.53
N GLY A 201 -5.22 0.11 -8.70
CA GLY A 201 -4.12 0.54 -7.82
C GLY A 201 -4.60 0.83 -6.40
N ALA A 202 -5.76 1.49 -6.28
CA ALA A 202 -6.41 1.70 -4.99
C ALA A 202 -6.80 0.36 -4.33
N ALA A 203 -7.38 -0.57 -5.08
CA ALA A 203 -7.74 -1.90 -4.57
C ALA A 203 -6.51 -2.70 -4.12
N ILE A 204 -5.42 -2.68 -4.90
CA ILE A 204 -4.15 -3.34 -4.55
C ILE A 204 -3.60 -2.78 -3.23
N THR A 205 -3.65 -1.46 -3.05
CA THR A 205 -3.21 -0.79 -1.83
C THR A 205 -4.01 -1.25 -0.61
N VAL A 206 -5.33 -1.37 -0.74
CA VAL A 206 -6.20 -1.90 0.33
C VAL A 206 -5.88 -3.37 0.62
N LEU A 207 -5.67 -4.19 -0.42
CA LEU A 207 -5.32 -5.61 -0.25
C LEU A 207 -3.96 -5.78 0.45
N TRP A 208 -2.96 -4.95 0.13
CA TRP A 208 -1.68 -4.96 0.85
C TRP A 208 -1.86 -4.61 2.32
N ALA A 209 -2.61 -3.54 2.63
CA ALA A 209 -2.88 -3.15 4.01
C ALA A 209 -3.63 -4.25 4.79
N ALA A 210 -4.66 -4.84 4.19
CA ALA A 210 -5.42 -5.94 4.78
C ALA A 210 -4.55 -7.18 5.01
N ALA A 211 -3.71 -7.55 4.03
CA ALA A 211 -2.79 -8.68 4.17
C ALA A 211 -1.75 -8.44 5.27
N ALA A 212 -1.19 -7.24 5.37
CA ALA A 212 -0.23 -6.86 6.40
C ALA A 212 -0.87 -6.88 7.80
N ALA A 213 -2.14 -6.45 7.93
CA ALA A 213 -2.87 -6.45 9.20
C ALA A 213 -3.08 -7.86 9.79
N LEU A 214 -3.00 -8.91 8.97
CA LEU A 214 -3.12 -10.31 9.43
C LEU A 214 -1.85 -10.83 10.12
N VAL A 215 -0.70 -10.16 9.94
CA VAL A 215 0.61 -10.62 10.42
C VAL A 215 0.64 -10.95 11.93
N PRO A 216 0.09 -10.12 12.84
CA PRO A 216 0.09 -10.43 14.27
C PRO A 216 -0.64 -11.75 14.60
N ALA A 217 -1.77 -12.03 13.94
CA ALA A 217 -2.50 -13.28 14.12
C ALA A 217 -1.75 -14.48 13.52
N MET A 218 -1.13 -14.31 12.35
CA MET A 218 -0.32 -15.36 11.71
C MET A 218 0.90 -15.74 12.55
N GLN A 219 1.56 -14.76 13.18
CA GLN A 219 2.70 -14.98 14.07
C GLN A 219 2.30 -15.79 15.31
N LYS A 220 1.04 -15.66 15.77
CA LYS A 220 0.45 -16.44 16.86
C LYS A 220 -0.05 -17.84 16.45
N GLY A 221 0.19 -18.27 15.21
CA GLY A 221 -0.20 -19.62 14.77
C GLY A 221 -1.56 -19.73 14.08
N ASN A 222 -2.29 -18.63 13.86
CA ASN A 222 -3.62 -18.69 13.27
C ASN A 222 -3.57 -19.08 11.77
N GLU A 223 -4.07 -20.28 11.43
CA GLU A 223 -4.09 -20.79 10.06
C GLU A 223 -5.11 -20.09 9.15
N THR A 224 -6.26 -19.66 9.69
CA THR A 224 -7.24 -18.86 8.94
C THR A 224 -6.63 -17.55 8.46
N ALA A 225 -5.91 -16.84 9.34
CA ALA A 225 -5.20 -15.62 8.99
C ALA A 225 -4.11 -15.87 7.93
N ARG A 226 -3.40 -17.01 7.99
CA ARG A 226 -2.40 -17.39 6.99
C ARG A 226 -3.02 -17.65 5.63
N ASN A 227 -4.11 -18.41 5.57
CA ASN A 227 -4.80 -18.70 4.32
C ASN A 227 -5.46 -17.45 3.73
N LEU A 228 -6.03 -16.58 4.57
CA LEU A 228 -6.59 -15.31 4.11
C LEU A 228 -5.49 -14.38 3.58
N HIS A 229 -4.34 -14.27 4.26
CA HIS A 229 -3.20 -13.50 3.77
C HIS A 229 -2.74 -14.00 2.38
N ILE A 230 -2.67 -15.32 2.18
CA ILE A 230 -2.32 -15.91 0.87
C ILE A 230 -3.39 -15.55 -0.17
N ALA A 231 -4.68 -15.73 0.14
CA ALA A 231 -5.77 -15.44 -0.79
C ALA A 231 -5.78 -13.97 -1.24
N LEU A 232 -5.63 -13.04 -0.29
CA LEU A 232 -5.52 -11.60 -0.57
C LEU A 232 -4.33 -11.30 -1.48
N ASN A 233 -3.18 -11.93 -1.25
CA ASN A 233 -1.99 -11.71 -2.06
C ASN A 233 -2.06 -12.35 -3.45
N VAL A 234 -2.74 -13.49 -3.60
CA VAL A 234 -3.03 -14.08 -4.91
C VAL A 234 -3.92 -13.13 -5.72
N LEU A 235 -5.00 -12.62 -5.11
CA LEU A 235 -5.86 -11.61 -5.76
C LEU A 235 -5.06 -10.37 -6.13
N ASN A 236 -4.16 -9.91 -5.25
CA ASN A 236 -3.27 -8.80 -5.51
C ASN A 236 -2.42 -9.01 -6.77
N VAL A 237 -1.75 -10.16 -6.88
CA VAL A 237 -0.93 -10.49 -8.06
C VAL A 237 -1.76 -10.50 -9.34
N LEU A 238 -2.97 -11.06 -9.30
CA LEU A 238 -3.88 -11.07 -10.44
C LEU A 238 -4.30 -9.65 -10.87
N LEU A 239 -4.66 -8.80 -9.92
CA LEU A 239 -4.97 -7.39 -10.19
C LEU A 239 -3.75 -6.64 -10.72
N PHE A 240 -2.56 -6.94 -10.19
CA PHE A 240 -1.34 -6.28 -10.62
C PHE A 240 -0.97 -6.67 -12.06
N ALA A 241 -1.13 -7.95 -12.41
CA ALA A 241 -0.98 -8.42 -13.78
C ALA A 241 -2.01 -7.77 -14.72
N TRP A 242 -3.26 -7.62 -14.28
CA TRP A 242 -4.31 -6.94 -15.05
C TRP A 242 -4.05 -5.44 -15.23
N GLN A 243 -3.36 -4.79 -14.28
CA GLN A 243 -2.98 -3.39 -14.43
C GLN A 243 -2.01 -3.14 -15.58
N ILE A 244 -1.18 -4.11 -15.97
CA ILE A 244 -0.12 -3.96 -16.98
C ILE A 244 -0.65 -3.38 -18.31
N PRO A 245 -1.66 -3.98 -18.98
CA PRO A 245 -2.19 -3.42 -20.23
C PRO A 245 -2.76 -2.01 -20.04
N THR A 246 -3.52 -1.78 -18.97
CA THR A 246 -4.12 -0.46 -18.70
C THR A 246 -3.08 0.62 -18.40
N GLY A 247 -1.95 0.25 -17.78
CA GLY A 247 -0.83 1.15 -17.52
C GLY A 247 -0.04 1.46 -18.79
N PHE A 248 0.10 0.48 -19.69
CA PHE A 248 0.75 0.69 -20.98
C PHE A 248 0.01 1.71 -21.85
N GLU A 249 -1.33 1.67 -21.87
CA GLU A 249 -2.14 2.71 -22.54
C GLU A 249 -1.88 4.12 -21.97
N ILE A 250 -1.66 4.24 -20.66
CA ILE A 250 -1.31 5.52 -20.02
C ILE A 250 0.09 5.96 -20.44
N VAL A 251 1.07 5.05 -20.50
CA VAL A 251 2.43 5.35 -20.99
C VAL A 251 2.38 5.92 -22.41
N LEU A 252 1.60 5.32 -23.30
CA LEU A 252 1.44 5.83 -24.68
C LEU A 252 0.91 7.27 -24.69
N LYS A 253 -0.09 7.57 -23.85
CA LYS A 253 -0.62 8.94 -23.67
C LYS A 253 0.43 9.89 -23.07
N VAL A 254 1.29 9.42 -22.16
CA VAL A 254 2.41 10.21 -21.65
C VAL A 254 3.35 10.59 -22.80
N PHE A 255 3.70 9.64 -23.68
CA PHE A 255 4.53 9.95 -24.86
C PHE A 255 3.85 10.92 -25.84
N GLU A 256 2.54 10.82 -25.99
CA GLU A 256 1.75 11.72 -26.85
C GLU A 256 1.70 13.16 -26.30
N PHE A 257 1.46 13.33 -24.99
CA PHE A 257 1.10 14.62 -24.39
C PHE A 257 2.19 15.31 -23.55
N THR A 258 3.33 14.65 -23.30
CA THR A 258 4.44 15.26 -22.53
C THR A 258 5.66 15.53 -23.40
N LYS A 259 6.55 16.41 -22.95
CA LYS A 259 7.86 16.65 -23.57
C LYS A 259 8.96 16.40 -22.54
N TRP A 260 10.19 16.17 -23.05
CA TRP A 260 11.38 16.13 -22.20
C TRP A 260 11.69 17.54 -21.62
N PRO A 261 12.39 17.66 -20.48
CA PRO A 261 12.86 16.55 -19.64
C PRO A 261 11.71 15.78 -19.02
#